data_AF-A0A2T0TU80-F1
#
_entry.id   AF-A0A2T0TU80-F1
#
_cell.length_a   1.000
_cell.length_b   1.000
_cell.length_c   1.000
_cell.angle_alpha   90.00
_cell.angle_beta   90.00
_cell.angle_gamma   90.00
#
_symmetry.space_group_name_H-M   'P 1'
#
loop_
_entity.id
_entity.type
_entity.pdbx_description
1 polymer ?
#
loop_
_entity_poly.entity_id
_entity_poly.type
_entity_poly.pdbx_seq_one_letter_code
_entity_poly.pdbx_strand_id
1 'polypeptide(L)'
;MLRAYNAEAENAVKSVKAGNLGSAQKRLSKAKEQIARQGALIELSVSEPYHRLRLQELELAARHLQAVARDRELERERRAELREQRILEQEIKKEKDRLDKERSHYLNSIARLRERGDTQAADALQAELDRVDQEIAAVDYRAANIRAGYVYVISNIGAFGAGVVKIGMTRRLEPMDRIRELGDASVPFVFDVHALFFSDDAVSIEAMLHREFAKERINKVNLRKEFFRVGPDAVLDALREHNVSVLEFDTHAAAEQYRMSWPEEQPVVEETHHRVVPHTPDN
;
A
#
# COMPACT_ATOMS: atom_id res chain seq x y z
N MET A 1 3.48 -31.45 41.69
CA MET A 1 2.84 -31.82 40.40
C MET A 1 1.78 -30.82 39.94
N LEU A 2 0.68 -30.56 40.67
CA LEU A 2 -0.35 -29.60 40.23
C LEU A 2 0.20 -28.17 39.98
N ARG A 3 1.11 -27.69 40.83
CA ARG A 3 1.80 -26.40 40.61
C ARG A 3 2.56 -26.36 39.29
N ALA A 4 3.22 -27.45 38.89
CA ALA A 4 3.96 -27.53 37.65
C ALA A 4 3.02 -27.51 36.43
N TYR A 5 1.90 -28.24 36.50
CA TYR A 5 0.85 -28.18 35.48
C TYR A 5 0.28 -26.76 35.33
N ASN A 6 -0.05 -26.11 36.46
CA ASN A 6 -0.60 -24.75 36.44
C ASN A 6 0.42 -23.74 35.89
N ALA A 7 1.70 -23.86 36.25
CA ALA A 7 2.74 -23.01 35.68
C ALA A 7 2.84 -23.16 34.15
N GLU A 8 2.74 -24.39 33.63
CA GLU A 8 2.69 -24.64 32.19
C GLU A 8 1.45 -24.02 31.53
N ALA A 9 0.27 -24.17 32.17
CA ALA A 9 -0.98 -23.58 31.70
C ALA A 9 -0.91 -22.04 31.67
N GLU A 10 -0.44 -21.41 32.75
CA GLU A 10 -0.30 -19.95 32.86
C GLU A 10 0.71 -19.39 31.84
N ASN A 11 1.84 -20.07 31.66
CA ASN A 11 2.83 -19.68 30.65
C ASN A 11 2.26 -19.83 29.23
N ALA A 12 1.49 -20.89 28.97
CA ALA A 12 0.80 -21.06 27.71
C ALA A 12 -0.24 -19.94 27.47
N VAL A 13 -1.03 -19.56 28.49
CA VAL A 13 -1.99 -18.45 28.40
C VAL A 13 -1.30 -17.11 28.09
N LYS A 14 -0.15 -16.83 28.70
CA LYS A 14 0.61 -15.58 28.45
C LYS A 14 1.29 -15.53 27.08
N SER A 15 1.63 -16.68 26.51
CA SER A 15 2.44 -16.79 25.28
C SER A 15 1.65 -17.24 24.05
N VAL A 16 0.38 -17.60 24.19
CA VAL A 16 -0.46 -18.02 23.07
C VAL A 16 -0.68 -16.86 22.10
N LYS A 17 -0.52 -17.13 20.82
CA LYS A 17 -0.71 -16.22 19.69
C LYS A 17 -1.63 -16.90 18.68
N ALA A 18 -2.24 -16.12 17.80
CA ALA A 18 -3.20 -16.61 16.81
C ALA A 18 -2.70 -17.82 15.99
N GLY A 19 -1.39 -17.94 15.74
CA GLY A 19 -0.80 -19.04 14.97
C GLY A 19 -0.29 -20.25 15.78
N ASN A 20 -0.27 -20.22 17.12
CA ASN A 20 0.36 -21.28 17.92
C ASN A 20 -0.58 -22.00 18.90
N LEU A 21 -1.89 -21.71 18.88
CA LEU A 21 -2.87 -22.31 19.80
C LEU A 21 -2.80 -23.84 19.83
N GLY A 22 -2.78 -24.48 18.65
CA GLY A 22 -2.70 -25.94 18.59
C GLY A 22 -1.41 -26.52 19.18
N SER A 23 -0.28 -25.80 19.07
CA SER A 23 0.99 -26.19 19.70
C SER A 23 0.91 -26.03 21.23
N ALA A 24 0.33 -24.92 21.70
CA ALA A 24 0.13 -24.67 23.13
C ALA A 24 -0.81 -25.71 23.78
N GLN A 25 -1.92 -26.07 23.12
CA GLN A 25 -2.84 -27.11 23.57
C GLN A 25 -2.16 -28.49 23.64
N LYS A 26 -1.38 -28.85 22.62
CA LYS A 26 -0.59 -30.10 22.61
C LYS A 26 0.42 -30.14 23.75
N ARG A 27 1.12 -29.02 24.01
CA ARG A 27 2.12 -28.93 25.09
C ARG A 27 1.47 -29.11 26.46
N LEU A 28 0.33 -28.46 26.71
CA LEU A 28 -0.41 -28.62 27.96
C LEU A 28 -0.95 -30.05 28.14
N SER A 29 -1.43 -30.67 27.05
CA SER A 29 -1.89 -32.06 27.06
C SER A 29 -0.76 -33.03 27.42
N LYS A 30 0.43 -32.84 26.83
CA LYS A 30 1.63 -33.61 27.18
C LYS A 30 2.04 -33.44 28.65
N ALA A 31 1.92 -32.24 29.21
CA ALA A 31 2.21 -32.01 30.62
C ALA A 31 1.27 -32.80 31.54
N LYS A 32 -0.02 -32.89 31.19
CA LYS A 32 -0.99 -33.75 31.90
C LYS A 32 -0.60 -35.24 31.80
N GLU A 33 -0.28 -35.73 30.60
CA GLU A 33 0.14 -37.12 30.39
C GLU A 33 1.40 -37.47 31.18
N GLN A 34 2.39 -36.56 31.20
CA GLN A 34 3.63 -36.75 31.93
C GLN A 34 3.41 -36.85 33.44
N ILE A 35 2.53 -36.01 34.00
CA ILE A 35 2.17 -36.07 35.42
C ILE A 35 1.50 -37.40 35.76
N ALA A 36 0.55 -37.86 34.92
CA ALA A 36 -0.11 -39.14 35.12
C ALA A 36 0.88 -40.31 35.09
N ARG A 37 1.83 -40.29 34.14
CA ARG A 37 2.88 -41.31 34.03
C ARG A 37 3.81 -41.34 35.25
N GLN A 38 4.25 -40.18 35.73
CA GLN A 38 5.12 -40.07 36.91
C GLN A 38 4.39 -40.38 38.22
N GLY A 39 3.06 -40.19 38.25
CA GLY A 39 2.19 -40.41 39.39
C GLY A 39 1.51 -41.78 39.45
N ALA A 40 1.85 -42.70 38.56
CA ALA A 40 1.09 -43.95 38.34
C ALA A 40 0.95 -44.82 39.60
N LEU A 41 2.01 -44.93 40.42
CA LEU A 41 2.01 -45.75 41.64
C LEU A 41 1.05 -45.25 42.73
N ILE A 42 0.63 -43.98 42.66
CA ILE A 42 -0.25 -43.33 43.62
C ILE A 42 -1.55 -42.84 42.97
N GLU A 43 -1.86 -43.31 41.76
CA GLU A 43 -3.04 -42.95 40.98
C GLU A 43 -3.22 -41.42 40.78
N LEU A 44 -2.11 -40.67 40.76
CA LEU A 44 -2.15 -39.22 40.62
C LEU A 44 -2.37 -38.83 39.16
N SER A 45 -3.43 -38.07 38.88
CA SER A 45 -3.73 -37.54 37.55
C SER A 45 -4.34 -36.13 37.62
N VAL A 46 -4.27 -35.40 36.50
CA VAL A 46 -5.02 -34.15 36.34
C VAL A 46 -6.41 -34.52 35.82
N SER A 47 -7.45 -34.12 36.53
CA SER A 47 -8.82 -34.47 36.16
C SER A 47 -9.21 -33.94 34.78
N GLU A 48 -9.94 -34.73 34.01
CA GLU A 48 -10.40 -34.37 32.66
C GLU A 48 -11.20 -33.05 32.64
N PRO A 49 -12.17 -32.82 33.57
CA PRO A 49 -12.92 -31.57 33.57
C PRO A 49 -12.03 -30.35 33.77
N TYR A 50 -11.02 -30.45 34.64
CA TYR A 50 -10.09 -29.35 34.88
C TYR A 50 -9.16 -29.11 33.69
N HIS A 51 -8.66 -30.17 33.06
CA HIS A 51 -7.85 -30.06 31.85
C HIS A 51 -8.62 -29.35 30.73
N ARG A 52 -9.88 -29.75 30.50
CA ARG A 52 -10.76 -29.12 29.51
C ARG A 52 -10.97 -27.63 29.77
N LEU A 53 -11.17 -27.23 31.03
CA LEU A 53 -11.28 -25.82 31.41
C LEU A 53 -10.00 -25.04 31.07
N ARG A 54 -8.82 -25.62 31.29
CA ARG A 54 -7.54 -24.97 30.91
C ARG A 54 -7.34 -24.88 29.40
N LEU A 55 -7.81 -25.86 28.62
CA LEU A 55 -7.80 -25.76 27.15
C LEU A 55 -8.76 -24.67 26.65
N GLN A 56 -9.93 -24.54 27.27
CA GLN A 56 -10.89 -23.48 26.96
C GLN A 56 -10.34 -22.10 27.35
N GLU A 57 -9.68 -21.97 28.50
CA GLU A 57 -8.98 -20.75 28.91
C GLU A 57 -7.91 -20.35 27.88
N LEU A 58 -7.11 -21.29 27.40
CA LEU A 58 -6.11 -21.05 26.35
C LEU A 58 -6.74 -20.56 25.05
N GLU A 59 -7.87 -21.15 24.65
CA GLU A 59 -8.61 -20.73 23.47
C GLU A 59 -9.17 -19.30 23.63
N LEU A 60 -9.77 -18.98 24.77
CA LEU A 60 -10.26 -17.64 25.08
C LEU A 60 -9.14 -16.61 25.11
N ALA A 61 -7.99 -16.95 25.72
CA ALA A 61 -6.81 -16.10 25.74
C ALA A 61 -6.27 -15.83 24.33
N ALA A 62 -6.20 -16.85 23.48
CA ALA A 62 -5.77 -16.71 22.08
C ALA A 62 -6.70 -15.79 21.29
N ARG A 63 -8.02 -15.98 21.41
CA ARG A 63 -9.03 -15.13 20.76
C ARG A 63 -8.93 -13.68 21.25
N HIS A 64 -8.77 -13.45 22.56
CA HIS A 64 -8.62 -12.12 23.14
C HIS A 64 -7.36 -11.42 22.61
N LEU A 65 -6.21 -12.09 22.65
CA LEU A 65 -4.95 -11.51 22.16
C LEU A 65 -4.99 -11.23 20.65
N GLN A 66 -5.67 -12.06 19.87
CA GLN A 66 -5.91 -11.81 18.45
C GLN A 66 -6.80 -10.58 18.22
N ALA A 67 -7.88 -10.43 18.99
CA ALA A 67 -8.74 -9.25 18.92
C ALA A 67 -7.96 -7.97 19.28
N VAL A 68 -7.19 -7.98 20.36
CA VAL A 68 -6.33 -6.84 20.77
C VAL A 68 -5.30 -6.50 19.70
N ALA A 69 -4.67 -7.50 19.08
CA ALA A 69 -3.71 -7.28 18.00
C ALA A 69 -4.37 -6.63 16.79
N ARG A 70 -5.56 -7.11 16.40
CA ARG A 70 -6.36 -6.53 15.30
C ARG A 70 -6.76 -5.09 15.59
N ASP A 71 -7.25 -4.80 16.80
CA ASP A 71 -7.68 -3.45 17.17
C ASP A 71 -6.49 -2.47 17.15
N ARG A 72 -5.31 -2.92 17.63
CA ARG A 72 -4.07 -2.14 17.53
C ARG A 72 -3.64 -1.89 16.08
N GLU A 73 -3.83 -2.86 15.19
CA GLU A 73 -3.52 -2.70 13.77
C GLU A 73 -4.46 -1.67 13.13
N LEU A 74 -5.78 -1.80 13.34
CA LEU A 74 -6.80 -0.85 12.87
C LEU A 74 -6.54 0.57 13.38
N GLU A 75 -6.11 0.72 14.63
CA GLU A 75 -5.78 2.04 15.18
C GLU A 75 -4.54 2.64 14.50
N ARG A 76 -3.49 1.84 14.24
CA ARG A 76 -2.31 2.31 13.50
C ARG A 76 -2.67 2.75 12.09
N GLU A 77 -3.53 2.01 11.41
CA GLU A 77 -4.01 2.34 10.07
C GLU A 77 -4.81 3.62 10.06
N ARG A 78 -5.78 3.76 10.97
CA ARG A 78 -6.56 5.00 11.12
C ARG A 78 -5.65 6.20 11.38
N ARG A 79 -4.62 6.04 12.23
CA ARG A 79 -3.63 7.11 12.47
C ARG A 79 -2.81 7.41 11.21
N ALA A 80 -2.47 6.41 10.40
CA ALA A 80 -1.75 6.61 9.15
C ALA A 80 -2.59 7.34 8.11
N GLU A 81 -3.87 6.97 7.96
CA GLU A 81 -4.84 7.65 7.09
C GLU A 81 -5.03 9.12 7.49
N LEU A 82 -5.18 9.41 8.78
CA LEU A 82 -5.30 10.78 9.27
C LEU A 82 -4.03 11.60 9.01
N ARG A 83 -2.84 10.99 9.07
CA ARG A 83 -1.59 11.67 8.69
C ARG A 83 -1.58 11.96 7.19
N GLU A 84 -1.93 10.99 6.37
CA GLU A 84 -1.99 11.15 4.91
C GLU A 84 -2.96 12.25 4.50
N GLN A 85 -4.15 12.29 5.11
CA GLN A 85 -5.14 13.34 4.87
C GLN A 85 -4.60 14.73 5.23
N ARG A 86 -3.92 14.85 6.38
CA ARG A 86 -3.30 16.13 6.79
C ARG A 86 -2.20 16.58 5.84
N ILE A 87 -1.40 15.65 5.33
CA ILE A 87 -0.33 16.00 4.38
C ILE A 87 -0.96 16.48 3.07
N LEU A 88 -1.96 15.76 2.55
CA LEU A 88 -2.71 16.17 1.36
C LEU A 88 -3.35 17.56 1.52
N GLU A 89 -4.01 17.83 2.65
CA GLU A 89 -4.59 19.14 2.94
C GLU A 89 -3.53 20.24 2.94
N GLN A 90 -2.35 19.97 3.51
CA GLN A 90 -1.23 20.92 3.52
C GLN A 90 -0.64 21.14 2.14
N GLU A 91 -0.49 20.10 1.32
CA GLU A 91 -0.02 20.20 -0.07
C GLU A 91 -0.97 21.06 -0.91
N ILE A 92 -2.27 20.74 -0.87
CA ILE A 92 -3.30 21.51 -1.58
C ILE A 92 -3.28 22.96 -1.14
N LYS A 93 -3.19 23.23 0.17
CA LYS A 93 -3.15 24.60 0.68
C LYS A 93 -1.91 25.34 0.21
N LYS A 94 -0.72 24.73 0.32
CA LYS A 94 0.54 25.34 -0.12
C LYS A 94 0.52 25.66 -1.61
N GLU A 95 -0.02 24.74 -2.40
CA GLU A 95 -0.08 24.92 -3.85
C GLU A 95 -1.06 26.04 -4.24
N LYS A 96 -2.23 26.10 -3.60
CA LYS A 96 -3.16 27.21 -3.77
C LYS A 96 -2.54 28.55 -3.39
N ASP A 97 -1.89 28.62 -2.22
CA ASP A 97 -1.21 29.84 -1.77
C ASP A 97 -0.08 30.28 -2.73
N ARG A 98 0.57 29.33 -3.42
CA ARG A 98 1.59 29.60 -4.46
C ARG A 98 0.94 30.19 -5.71
N LEU A 99 -0.07 29.52 -6.24
CA LEU A 99 -0.78 29.92 -7.46
C LEU A 99 -1.50 31.26 -7.27
N ASP A 100 -2.10 31.52 -6.11
CA ASP A 100 -2.77 32.80 -5.82
C ASP A 100 -1.80 33.99 -5.79
N LYS A 101 -0.58 33.79 -5.28
CA LYS A 101 0.47 34.82 -5.32
C LYS A 101 0.95 35.08 -6.74
N GLU A 102 1.14 34.02 -7.52
CA GLU A 102 1.54 34.11 -8.92
C GLU A 102 0.46 34.83 -9.76
N ARG A 103 -0.80 34.43 -9.60
CA ARG A 103 -1.97 35.08 -10.17
C ARG A 103 -2.02 36.57 -9.84
N SER A 104 -1.85 36.92 -8.55
CA SER A 104 -1.82 38.30 -8.09
C SER A 104 -0.65 39.10 -8.68
N HIS A 105 0.51 38.46 -8.87
CA HIS A 105 1.66 39.08 -9.50
C HIS A 105 1.38 39.41 -10.97
N TYR A 106 0.84 38.46 -11.74
CA TYR A 106 0.46 38.69 -13.13
C TYR A 106 -0.59 39.78 -13.28
N LEU A 107 -1.66 39.76 -12.47
CA LEU A 107 -2.70 40.80 -12.48
C LEU A 107 -2.13 42.20 -12.27
N ASN A 108 -1.25 42.36 -11.28
CA ASN A 108 -0.60 43.64 -10.99
C ASN A 108 0.34 44.09 -12.12
N SER A 109 1.10 43.16 -12.71
CA SER A 109 2.00 43.44 -13.84
C SER A 109 1.25 43.84 -15.09
N ILE A 110 0.17 43.14 -15.43
CA ILE A 110 -0.72 43.46 -16.56
C ILE A 110 -1.34 44.85 -16.37
N ALA A 111 -1.86 45.16 -15.18
CA ALA A 111 -2.43 46.47 -14.88
C ALA A 111 -1.41 47.60 -15.13
N ARG A 112 -0.18 47.46 -14.64
CA ARG A 112 0.89 48.44 -14.83
C ARG A 112 1.32 48.61 -16.29
N LEU A 113 1.33 47.55 -17.08
CA LEU A 113 1.68 47.62 -18.51
C LEU A 113 0.58 48.30 -19.32
N ARG A 114 -0.69 47.99 -19.02
CA ARG A 114 -1.84 48.67 -19.62
C ARG A 114 -1.87 50.16 -19.29
N GLU A 115 -1.55 50.55 -18.06
CA GLU A 115 -1.41 51.97 -17.67
C GLU A 115 -0.30 52.70 -18.44
N ARG A 116 0.78 52.00 -18.81
CA ARG A 116 1.90 52.55 -19.59
C ARG A 116 1.65 52.55 -21.10
N GLY A 117 0.51 52.02 -21.56
CA GLY A 117 0.16 51.91 -22.97
C GLY A 117 0.84 50.75 -23.72
N ASP A 118 1.57 49.88 -23.02
CA ASP A 118 2.22 48.70 -23.61
C ASP A 118 1.24 47.51 -23.63
N THR A 119 0.31 47.57 -24.58
CA THR A 119 -0.77 46.59 -24.74
C THR A 119 -0.26 45.22 -25.20
N GLN A 120 0.76 45.19 -26.06
CA GLN A 120 1.32 43.95 -26.57
C GLN A 120 2.01 43.12 -25.46
N ALA A 121 2.79 43.76 -24.58
CA ALA A 121 3.39 43.07 -23.43
C ALA A 121 2.33 42.62 -22.41
N ALA A 122 1.26 43.40 -22.24
CA ALA A 122 0.15 43.04 -21.36
C ALA A 122 -0.62 41.81 -21.85
N ASP A 123 -0.83 41.67 -23.16
CA ASP A 123 -1.54 40.52 -23.75
C ASP A 123 -0.72 39.22 -23.66
N ALA A 124 0.62 39.30 -23.79
CA ALA A 124 1.50 38.15 -23.56
C ALA A 124 1.41 37.63 -22.12
N LEU A 125 1.38 38.54 -21.13
CA LEU A 125 1.20 38.18 -19.72
C LEU A 125 -0.21 37.69 -19.40
N GLN A 126 -1.22 38.12 -20.15
CA GLN A 126 -2.59 37.61 -20.01
C GLN A 126 -2.65 36.11 -20.34
N ALA A 127 -1.93 35.65 -21.37
CA ALA A 127 -1.88 34.23 -21.70
C ALA A 127 -1.27 33.38 -20.58
N GLU A 128 -0.25 33.89 -19.88
CA GLU A 128 0.33 33.22 -18.70
C GLU A 128 -0.63 33.24 -17.50
N LEU A 129 -1.35 34.34 -17.28
CA LEU A 129 -2.40 34.41 -16.26
C LEU A 129 -3.52 33.37 -16.52
N ASP A 130 -3.94 33.21 -17.76
CA ASP A 130 -4.97 32.24 -18.14
C ASP A 130 -4.50 30.79 -17.88
N ARG A 131 -3.21 30.49 -18.06
CA ARG A 131 -2.62 29.18 -17.68
C ARG A 131 -2.67 28.97 -16.17
N VAL A 132 -2.28 29.96 -15.38
CA VAL A 132 -2.35 29.89 -13.92
C VAL A 132 -3.79 29.69 -13.45
N ASP A 133 -4.76 30.38 -14.05
CA ASP A 133 -6.19 30.20 -13.74
C ASP A 133 -6.67 28.77 -14.07
N GLN A 134 -6.19 28.16 -15.16
CA GLN A 134 -6.45 26.75 -15.48
C GLN A 134 -5.83 25.79 -14.46
N GLU A 135 -4.60 26.06 -14.00
CA GLU A 135 -3.94 25.26 -12.97
C GLU A 135 -4.70 25.31 -11.63
N ILE A 136 -5.16 26.51 -11.22
CA ILE A 136 -5.99 26.69 -10.02
C ILE A 136 -7.27 25.86 -10.16
N ALA A 137 -7.96 25.95 -11.30
CA ALA A 137 -9.18 25.18 -11.55
C ALA A 137 -8.92 23.65 -11.48
N ALA A 138 -7.78 23.18 -11.98
CA ALA A 138 -7.39 21.78 -11.91
C ALA A 138 -7.07 21.32 -10.47
N VAL A 139 -6.45 22.16 -9.64
CA VAL A 139 -6.22 21.88 -8.22
C VAL A 139 -7.54 21.87 -7.45
N ASP A 140 -8.43 22.81 -7.71
CA ASP A 140 -9.77 22.88 -7.10
C ASP A 140 -10.62 21.67 -7.46
N TYR A 141 -10.62 21.29 -8.73
CA TYR A 141 -11.30 20.10 -9.21
C TYR A 141 -10.80 18.83 -8.49
N ARG A 142 -9.48 18.66 -8.36
CA ARG A 142 -8.87 17.54 -7.62
C ARG A 142 -9.22 17.57 -6.13
N ALA A 143 -9.27 18.75 -5.52
CA ALA A 143 -9.65 18.88 -4.12
C ALA A 143 -11.14 18.53 -3.89
N ALA A 144 -12.02 18.87 -4.84
CA ALA A 144 -13.46 18.62 -4.76
C ALA A 144 -13.83 17.18 -5.14
N ASN A 145 -13.19 16.59 -6.14
CA ASN A 145 -13.46 15.23 -6.59
C ASN A 145 -12.64 14.21 -5.78
N ILE A 146 -13.25 13.67 -4.73
CA ILE A 146 -12.62 12.65 -3.88
C ILE A 146 -12.28 11.34 -4.59
N ARG A 147 -12.84 11.10 -5.79
CA ARG A 147 -12.59 9.90 -6.60
C ARG A 147 -11.43 10.07 -7.57
N ALA A 148 -11.07 11.31 -7.88
CA ALA A 148 -9.97 11.62 -8.76
C ALA A 148 -8.62 11.42 -8.06
N GLY A 149 -7.63 10.94 -8.81
CA GLY A 149 -6.29 10.71 -8.30
C GLY A 149 -5.42 9.93 -9.27
N TYR A 150 -4.25 9.55 -8.79
CA TYR A 150 -3.32 8.73 -9.54
C TYR A 150 -3.41 7.27 -9.10
N VAL A 151 -3.59 6.36 -10.05
CA VAL A 151 -3.43 4.93 -9.82
C VAL A 151 -1.98 4.57 -10.10
N TYR A 152 -1.37 3.77 -9.21
CA TYR A 152 -0.01 3.28 -9.37
C TYR A 152 0.06 1.76 -9.29
N VAL A 153 0.97 1.20 -10.09
CA VAL A 153 1.38 -0.20 -10.05
C VAL A 153 2.89 -0.18 -9.83
N ILE A 154 3.33 -0.74 -8.72
CA ILE A 154 4.74 -0.70 -8.32
C ILE A 154 5.21 -2.08 -7.87
N SER A 155 6.50 -2.37 -8.03
CA SER A 155 7.10 -3.62 -7.54
C SER A 155 8.41 -3.36 -6.81
N ASN A 156 8.85 -4.34 -6.04
CA ASN A 156 10.15 -4.30 -5.39
C ASN A 156 10.69 -5.73 -5.32
N ILE A 157 11.47 -6.08 -6.33
CA ILE A 157 12.02 -7.43 -6.47
C ILE A 157 12.91 -7.79 -5.27
N GLY A 158 13.73 -6.86 -4.78
CA GLY A 158 14.64 -7.14 -3.68
C GLY A 158 13.94 -7.37 -2.33
N ALA A 159 12.74 -6.83 -2.14
CA ALA A 159 11.97 -7.02 -0.91
C ALA A 159 10.97 -8.18 -0.97
N PHE A 160 10.32 -8.39 -2.12
CA PHE A 160 9.19 -9.31 -2.26
C PHE A 160 9.40 -10.44 -3.26
N GLY A 161 10.49 -10.39 -4.04
CA GLY A 161 10.75 -11.29 -5.17
C GLY A 161 10.05 -10.84 -6.45
N ALA A 162 10.35 -11.54 -7.54
CA ALA A 162 9.68 -11.34 -8.83
C ALA A 162 8.20 -11.75 -8.78
N GLY A 163 7.38 -11.14 -9.66
CA GLY A 163 5.96 -11.46 -9.76
C GLY A 163 5.12 -11.00 -8.57
N VAL A 164 5.59 -9.97 -7.85
CA VAL A 164 4.83 -9.32 -6.78
C VAL A 164 4.69 -7.84 -7.08
N VAL A 165 3.44 -7.38 -7.15
CA VAL A 165 3.10 -5.97 -7.36
C VAL A 165 2.26 -5.44 -6.20
N LYS A 166 2.44 -4.15 -5.92
CA LYS A 166 1.49 -3.35 -5.16
C LYS A 166 0.67 -2.52 -6.13
N ILE A 167 -0.64 -2.57 -5.96
CA ILE A 167 -1.60 -1.76 -6.72
C ILE A 167 -2.30 -0.85 -5.72
N GLY A 168 -2.32 0.45 -5.99
CA GLY A 168 -3.07 1.39 -5.17
C GLY A 168 -3.30 2.72 -5.85
N MET A 169 -3.93 3.65 -5.14
CA MET A 169 -4.08 5.03 -5.60
C MET A 169 -3.60 6.08 -4.60
N THR A 170 -3.34 7.28 -5.09
CA THR A 170 -2.98 8.46 -4.30
C THR A 170 -3.70 9.70 -4.82
N ARG A 171 -4.09 10.59 -3.90
CA ARG A 171 -4.67 11.90 -4.23
C ARG A 171 -3.66 13.04 -4.07
N ARG A 172 -2.41 12.71 -3.73
CA ARG A 172 -1.31 13.67 -3.64
C ARG A 172 -1.17 14.43 -4.95
N LEU A 173 -0.81 15.70 -4.86
CA LEU A 173 -0.50 16.50 -6.04
C LEU A 173 0.73 15.95 -6.76
N GLU A 174 1.73 15.52 -5.97
CA GLU A 174 2.95 14.85 -6.41
C GLU A 174 2.88 13.33 -6.10
N PRO A 175 2.41 12.49 -7.04
CA PRO A 175 2.24 11.06 -6.79
C PRO A 175 3.55 10.31 -6.54
N MET A 176 4.67 10.77 -7.12
CA MET A 176 5.97 10.13 -6.92
C MET A 176 6.49 10.26 -5.48
N ASP A 177 6.17 11.36 -4.79
CA ASP A 177 6.51 11.54 -3.38
C ASP A 177 5.87 10.45 -2.54
N ARG A 178 4.61 10.11 -2.82
CA ARG A 178 3.91 9.00 -2.17
C ARG A 178 4.61 7.66 -2.39
N ILE A 179 5.05 7.38 -3.62
CA ILE A 179 5.73 6.12 -3.94
C ILE A 179 7.06 6.02 -3.16
N ARG A 180 7.81 7.12 -3.05
CA ARG A 180 9.05 7.16 -2.25
C ARG A 180 8.80 6.95 -0.76
N GLU A 181 7.78 7.61 -0.20
CA GLU A 181 7.37 7.43 1.21
C GLU A 181 7.01 5.97 1.53
N LEU A 182 6.38 5.26 0.60
CA LEU A 182 6.04 3.84 0.75
C LEU A 182 7.30 2.95 0.79
N GLY A 183 8.34 3.32 0.05
CA GLY A 183 9.63 2.63 0.01
C GLY A 183 10.44 2.84 1.28
N ASP A 184 10.74 4.09 1.60
CA ASP A 184 11.69 4.49 2.65
C ASP A 184 11.33 3.94 4.04
N ALA A 185 10.04 3.80 4.34
CA ALA A 185 9.59 3.42 5.67
C ALA A 185 9.54 1.90 5.91
N SER A 186 9.64 1.05 4.87
CA SER A 186 9.12 -0.32 4.98
C SER A 186 9.86 -1.40 4.19
N VAL A 187 10.77 -1.05 3.28
CA VAL A 187 11.49 -2.02 2.43
C VAL A 187 12.95 -1.62 2.20
N PRO A 188 13.85 -2.59 1.93
CA PRO A 188 15.29 -2.34 1.77
C PRO A 188 15.69 -1.62 0.47
N PHE A 189 14.84 -1.62 -0.55
CA PHE A 189 15.09 -0.97 -1.84
C PHE A 189 13.92 -0.07 -2.21
N VAL A 190 14.13 0.90 -3.10
CA VAL A 190 13.03 1.69 -3.66
C VAL A 190 12.11 0.83 -4.54
N PHE A 191 10.90 1.32 -4.77
CA PHE A 191 9.95 0.67 -5.67
C PHE A 191 10.25 1.04 -7.13
N ASP A 192 10.19 0.03 -8.01
CA ASP A 192 10.07 0.23 -9.45
C ASP A 192 8.63 0.60 -9.79
N VAL A 193 8.44 1.58 -10.68
CA VAL A 193 7.11 2.04 -11.10
C VAL A 193 6.79 1.44 -12.46
N HIS A 194 5.78 0.59 -12.50
CA HIS A 194 5.29 -0.01 -13.74
C HIS A 194 4.25 0.86 -14.42
N ALA A 195 3.38 1.50 -13.62
CA ALA A 195 2.40 2.43 -14.14
C ALA A 195 2.13 3.52 -13.11
N LEU A 196 1.92 4.73 -13.60
CA LEU A 196 1.44 5.85 -12.82
C LEU A 196 0.61 6.76 -13.72
N PHE A 197 -0.71 6.77 -13.54
CA PHE A 197 -1.60 7.53 -14.41
C PHE A 197 -2.75 8.16 -13.63
N PHE A 198 -3.17 9.33 -14.10
CA PHE A 198 -4.29 10.07 -13.54
C PHE A 198 -5.63 9.49 -14.03
N SER A 199 -6.63 9.50 -13.16
CA SER A 199 -8.02 9.20 -13.51
C SER A 199 -8.98 10.03 -12.66
N ASP A 200 -10.07 10.49 -13.28
CA ASP A 200 -11.20 11.13 -12.60
C ASP A 200 -11.95 10.18 -11.65
N ASP A 201 -11.77 8.87 -11.85
CA ASP A 201 -12.34 7.82 -11.02
C ASP A 201 -11.30 6.73 -10.69
N ALA A 202 -10.16 7.16 -10.13
CA ALA A 202 -9.10 6.29 -9.66
C ALA A 202 -9.59 5.24 -8.65
N VAL A 203 -10.58 5.60 -7.81
CA VAL A 203 -11.20 4.69 -6.83
C VAL A 203 -11.85 3.48 -7.50
N SER A 204 -12.59 3.69 -8.60
CA SER A 204 -13.21 2.57 -9.34
C SER A 204 -12.16 1.65 -9.96
N ILE A 205 -11.11 2.23 -10.55
CA ILE A 205 -10.04 1.47 -11.22
C ILE A 205 -9.27 0.64 -10.20
N GLU A 206 -8.86 1.24 -9.08
CA GLU A 206 -8.20 0.53 -7.99
C GLU A 206 -9.08 -0.62 -7.48
N ALA A 207 -10.35 -0.34 -7.17
CA ALA A 207 -11.28 -1.34 -6.67
C ALA A 207 -11.54 -2.46 -7.68
N MET A 208 -11.52 -2.16 -8.97
CA MET A 208 -11.62 -3.15 -10.05
C MET A 208 -10.42 -4.09 -10.03
N LEU A 209 -9.19 -3.57 -10.09
CA LEU A 209 -7.96 -4.38 -10.08
C LEU A 209 -7.86 -5.22 -8.81
N HIS A 210 -8.27 -4.66 -7.69
CA HIS A 210 -8.31 -5.32 -6.39
C HIS A 210 -9.28 -6.49 -6.32
N ARG A 211 -10.38 -6.44 -7.08
CA ARG A 211 -11.35 -7.54 -7.21
C ARG A 211 -10.82 -8.60 -8.16
N GLU A 212 -10.26 -8.17 -9.29
CA GLU A 212 -9.67 -9.07 -10.30
C GLU A 212 -8.61 -9.97 -9.66
N PHE A 213 -7.66 -9.38 -8.93
CA PHE A 213 -6.56 -10.11 -8.31
C PHE A 213 -6.83 -10.55 -6.85
N ALA A 214 -8.10 -10.67 -6.44
CA ALA A 214 -8.43 -10.98 -5.06
C ALA A 214 -7.86 -12.34 -4.59
N LYS A 215 -7.76 -13.32 -5.50
CA LYS A 215 -7.23 -14.66 -5.20
C LYS A 215 -5.71 -14.64 -5.03
N GLU A 216 -5.02 -13.68 -5.64
CA GLU A 216 -3.57 -13.54 -5.69
C GLU A 216 -3.03 -12.62 -4.57
N ARG A 217 -3.92 -12.00 -3.77
CA ARG A 217 -3.53 -11.22 -2.58
C ARG A 217 -2.58 -11.99 -1.68
N ILE A 218 -1.46 -11.37 -1.30
CA ILE A 218 -0.47 -11.92 -0.37
C ILE A 218 -1.01 -11.89 1.05
N ASN A 219 -1.59 -10.77 1.49
CA ASN A 219 -2.16 -10.65 2.83
C ASN A 219 -3.67 -10.98 2.80
N LYS A 220 -4.04 -12.13 3.37
CA LYS A 220 -5.44 -12.57 3.49
C LYS A 220 -6.10 -12.16 4.81
N VAL A 221 -5.33 -11.60 5.74
CA VAL A 221 -5.83 -11.18 7.07
C VAL A 221 -6.14 -9.69 7.05
N ASN A 222 -5.21 -8.89 6.54
CA ASN A 222 -5.37 -7.46 6.37
C ASN A 222 -5.42 -7.10 4.88
N LEU A 223 -6.64 -6.90 4.40
CA LEU A 223 -6.92 -6.63 2.98
C LEU A 223 -6.49 -5.23 2.52
N ARG A 224 -6.19 -4.32 3.45
CA ARG A 224 -5.65 -2.99 3.15
C ARG A 224 -4.18 -3.03 2.72
N LYS A 225 -3.51 -4.18 2.90
CA LYS A 225 -2.16 -4.44 2.39
C LYS A 225 -2.28 -5.03 0.99
N GLU A 226 -2.34 -4.14 0.01
CA GLU A 226 -2.69 -4.42 -1.39
C GLU A 226 -1.49 -4.92 -2.20
N PHE A 227 -0.88 -6.02 -1.75
CA PHE A 227 0.17 -6.72 -2.47
C PHE A 227 -0.39 -8.00 -3.09
N PHE A 228 -0.02 -8.27 -4.34
CA PHE A 228 -0.58 -9.34 -5.17
C PHE A 228 0.54 -10.14 -5.82
N ARG A 229 0.40 -11.47 -5.86
CA ARG A 229 1.30 -12.39 -6.58
C ARG A 229 0.96 -12.41 -8.08
N VAL A 230 1.16 -11.29 -8.74
CA VAL A 230 0.81 -11.06 -10.14
C VAL A 230 1.96 -10.29 -10.79
N GLY A 231 2.29 -10.64 -12.03
CA GLY A 231 3.29 -9.90 -12.82
C GLY A 231 2.72 -8.59 -13.39
N PRO A 232 3.56 -7.59 -13.67
CA PRO A 232 3.11 -6.33 -14.28
C PRO A 232 2.32 -6.52 -15.58
N ASP A 233 2.72 -7.48 -16.43
CA ASP A 233 2.02 -7.79 -17.69
C ASP A 233 0.55 -8.13 -17.49
N ALA A 234 0.23 -8.95 -16.49
CA ALA A 234 -1.15 -9.34 -16.20
C ALA A 234 -1.99 -8.16 -15.69
N VAL A 235 -1.37 -7.19 -14.99
CA VAL A 235 -2.06 -5.97 -14.58
C VAL A 235 -2.35 -5.08 -15.78
N LEU A 236 -1.41 -4.98 -16.72
CA LEU A 236 -1.62 -4.25 -17.98
C LEU A 236 -2.75 -4.87 -18.81
N ASP A 237 -2.81 -6.19 -18.89
CA ASP A 237 -3.88 -6.89 -19.61
C ASP A 237 -5.26 -6.63 -18.97
N ALA A 238 -5.36 -6.68 -17.64
CA ALA A 238 -6.60 -6.34 -16.94
C ALA A 238 -7.03 -4.87 -17.18
N LEU A 239 -6.07 -3.92 -17.19
CA LEU A 239 -6.37 -2.52 -17.49
C LEU A 239 -6.91 -2.34 -18.92
N ARG A 240 -6.35 -3.08 -19.89
CA ARG A 240 -6.79 -3.06 -21.29
C ARG A 240 -8.18 -3.67 -21.46
N GLU A 241 -8.46 -4.80 -20.82
CA GLU A 241 -9.76 -5.47 -20.88
C GLU A 241 -10.90 -4.57 -20.36
N HIS A 242 -10.59 -3.73 -19.37
CA HIS A 242 -11.52 -2.76 -18.80
C HIS A 242 -11.50 -1.38 -19.49
N ASN A 243 -10.89 -1.27 -20.68
CA ASN A 243 -10.79 -0.03 -21.47
C ASN A 243 -10.20 1.16 -20.69
N VAL A 244 -9.29 0.90 -19.75
CA VAL A 244 -8.55 1.97 -19.06
C VAL A 244 -7.42 2.43 -19.96
N SER A 245 -7.48 3.69 -20.39
CA SER A 245 -6.42 4.29 -21.21
C SER A 245 -5.20 4.59 -20.35
N VAL A 246 -4.15 3.78 -20.49
CA VAL A 246 -2.85 3.99 -19.83
C VAL A 246 -1.85 4.41 -20.90
N LEU A 247 -1.23 5.58 -20.72
CA LEU A 247 -0.26 6.15 -21.68
C LEU A 247 1.09 5.44 -21.62
N GLU A 248 1.57 5.15 -20.42
CA GLU A 248 2.88 4.53 -20.18
C GLU A 248 2.72 3.39 -19.16
N PHE A 249 3.16 2.20 -19.58
CA PHE A 249 3.24 1.03 -18.72
C PHE A 249 4.54 0.29 -19.02
N ASP A 250 5.43 0.18 -18.05
CA ASP A 250 6.64 -0.63 -18.12
C ASP A 250 6.38 -1.98 -17.46
N THR A 251 6.48 -3.08 -18.21
CA THR A 251 6.31 -4.42 -17.64
C THR A 251 7.60 -4.96 -17.03
N HIS A 252 8.74 -4.34 -17.33
CA HIS A 252 10.01 -4.68 -16.73
C HIS A 252 10.25 -3.88 -15.44
N ALA A 253 10.81 -4.52 -14.42
CA ALA A 253 11.28 -3.83 -13.22
C ALA A 253 12.78 -3.61 -13.35
N ALA A 254 13.26 -2.37 -13.30
CA ALA A 254 14.67 -2.05 -13.42
C ALA A 254 15.50 -2.52 -12.21
N ALA A 255 14.91 -2.50 -11.00
CA ALA A 255 15.46 -3.05 -9.77
C ALA A 255 16.95 -2.68 -9.54
N GLU A 256 17.33 -1.44 -9.89
CA GLU A 256 18.72 -1.03 -10.07
C GLU A 256 19.55 -1.26 -8.79
N GLN A 257 19.06 -0.76 -7.65
CA GLN A 257 19.73 -0.89 -6.36
C GLN A 257 19.92 -2.36 -5.94
N TYR A 258 18.92 -3.20 -6.22
CA TYR A 258 19.00 -4.63 -5.92
C TYR A 258 20.03 -5.30 -6.83
N ARG A 259 19.98 -5.04 -8.14
CA ARG A 259 20.94 -5.61 -9.12
C ARG A 259 22.37 -5.16 -8.88
N MET A 260 22.59 -3.92 -8.44
CA MET A 260 23.90 -3.42 -8.04
C MET A 260 24.44 -4.11 -6.78
N SER A 261 23.54 -4.54 -5.89
CA SER A 261 23.91 -5.21 -4.64
C SER A 261 24.21 -6.70 -4.85
N TRP A 262 23.66 -7.33 -5.91
CA TRP A 262 23.93 -8.73 -6.32
C TRP A 262 24.31 -8.85 -7.81
N PRO A 263 25.47 -8.34 -8.23
CA PRO A 263 25.87 -8.32 -9.64
C PRO A 263 26.11 -9.71 -10.26
N GLU A 264 26.37 -10.75 -9.45
CA GLU A 264 26.66 -12.12 -9.92
C GLU A 264 25.40 -12.96 -10.18
N GLU A 265 24.20 -12.51 -9.78
CA GLU A 265 22.93 -13.26 -9.91
C GLU A 265 22.05 -12.79 -11.09
N GLN A 266 22.58 -11.97 -12.01
CA GLN A 266 21.77 -11.46 -13.12
C GLN A 266 21.54 -12.52 -14.21
N PRO A 267 20.28 -12.88 -14.52
CA PRO A 267 19.99 -13.58 -15.77
C PRO A 267 20.20 -12.60 -16.94
N VAL A 268 20.85 -13.08 -18.00
CA VAL A 268 21.01 -12.33 -19.25
C VAL A 268 19.62 -12.08 -19.84
N VAL A 269 19.13 -10.84 -19.81
CA VAL A 269 17.82 -10.48 -20.37
C VAL A 269 18.05 -9.94 -21.79
N GLU A 270 17.58 -10.66 -22.81
CA GLU A 270 17.46 -10.11 -24.16
C GLU A 270 16.32 -9.07 -24.16
N GLU A 271 16.67 -7.80 -24.32
CA GLU A 271 15.71 -6.69 -24.39
C GLU A 271 14.87 -6.75 -25.69
N THR A 272 13.66 -7.29 -25.64
CA THR A 272 12.66 -7.03 -26.67
C THR A 272 11.88 -5.77 -26.32
N HIS A 273 12.40 -4.60 -26.72
CA HIS A 273 11.64 -3.36 -26.71
C HIS A 273 10.55 -3.42 -27.80
N HIS A 274 9.30 -3.70 -27.41
CA HIS A 274 8.15 -3.51 -28.31
C HIS A 274 7.80 -2.01 -28.40
N ARG A 275 8.50 -1.29 -29.27
CA ARG A 275 8.09 0.04 -29.72
C ARG A 275 6.95 -0.13 -30.73
N VAL A 276 5.72 0.17 -30.33
CA VAL A 276 4.59 0.21 -31.27
C VAL A 276 4.75 1.46 -32.14
N VAL A 277 5.15 1.27 -33.40
CA VAL A 277 5.20 2.34 -34.41
C VAL A 277 3.83 2.41 -35.09
N PRO A 278 3.18 3.58 -35.18
CA PRO A 278 1.90 3.69 -35.87
C PRO A 278 2.08 3.45 -37.37
N HIS A 279 1.34 2.47 -37.90
CA HIS A 279 1.30 2.16 -39.32
C HIS A 279 0.55 3.29 -40.05
N THR A 280 1.28 4.09 -40.83
CA THR A 280 0.67 4.92 -41.89
C THR A 280 0.41 4.00 -43.08
N PRO A 281 -0.81 3.97 -43.65
CA PRO A 281 -1.05 3.35 -44.94
C PRO A 281 -0.62 4.31 -46.05
N ASP A 282 0.27 3.85 -46.92
CA ASP A 282 0.59 4.51 -48.19
C ASP A 282 -0.54 4.29 -49.21
N ASN A 283 -0.88 5.37 -49.93
CA ASN A 283 -1.86 5.58 -51.01
C ASN A 283 -3.34 5.66 -50.66
#